data_AF-A0A838G833-F1
#
_entry.id   AF-A0A838G833-F1
#
_cell.length_a   1.000
_cell.length_b   1.000
_cell.length_c   1.000
_cell.angle_alpha   90.00
_cell.angle_beta   90.00
_cell.angle_gamma   90.00
#
_symmetry.space_group_name_H-M   'P 1'
#
loop_
_entity.id
_entity.type
_entity.pdbx_description
1 polymer ?
#
loop_
_entity_poly.entity_id
_entity_poly.type
_entity_poly.pdbx_seq_one_letter_code
_entity_poly.pdbx_strand_id
1 'polypeptide(L)'
;GKAVRHLRDYDADVFAWWDDFRSRTSFTKEADSVLLILLGCTACFSARDDGTPELPFDPRTGVLRPRVWQRWLDWDPVRMVERYADEVRSLRAVWIDAGTRDEWFLDLGAEAFRAELARAGLPDDRVSFELFDAGHGGIDYRYPLALAWLSSRLAR
;
A
#
# COMPACT_ATOMS: atom_id res chain seq x y z
N GLY A 1 -15.40 -1.16 0.09
CA GLY A 1 -16.49 -0.33 0.63
C GLY A 1 -16.76 0.91 -0.22
N LYS A 2 -15.96 1.98 -0.05
CA LYS A 2 -16.14 3.26 -0.79
C LYS A 2 -16.09 3.09 -2.31
N ALA A 3 -15.09 2.38 -2.83
CA ALA A 3 -14.95 2.15 -4.28
C ALA A 3 -16.20 1.55 -4.93
N VAL A 4 -16.78 0.49 -4.34
CA VAL A 4 -18.03 -0.14 -4.82
C VAL A 4 -19.19 0.86 -4.87
N ARG A 5 -19.29 1.77 -3.88
CA ARG A 5 -20.31 2.81 -3.88
C ARG A 5 -20.09 3.83 -5.00
N HIS A 6 -18.85 4.29 -5.20
CA HIS A 6 -18.51 5.22 -6.28
C HIS A 6 -18.70 4.61 -7.66
N LEU A 7 -18.37 3.33 -7.84
CA LEU A 7 -18.53 2.63 -9.12
C LEU A 7 -20.01 2.44 -9.51
N ARG A 8 -20.97 2.64 -8.61
CA ARG A 8 -22.41 2.59 -8.94
C ARG A 8 -22.80 3.64 -9.98
N ASP A 9 -22.16 4.81 -9.94
CA ASP A 9 -22.42 5.91 -10.88
C ASP A 9 -21.88 5.59 -12.29
N TYR A 10 -21.14 4.49 -12.44
CA TYR A 10 -20.48 4.03 -13.66
C TYR A 10 -20.87 2.59 -14.02
N ASP A 11 -22.05 2.12 -13.61
CA ASP A 11 -22.54 0.74 -13.80
C ASP A 11 -21.52 -0.36 -13.41
N ALA A 12 -20.79 -0.11 -12.32
CA ALA A 12 -19.73 -0.98 -11.81
C ALA A 12 -18.54 -1.17 -12.75
N ASP A 13 -18.36 -0.29 -13.73
CA ASP A 13 -17.23 -0.28 -14.66
C ASP A 13 -16.21 0.81 -14.29
N VAL A 14 -15.01 0.36 -13.90
CA VAL A 14 -13.89 1.25 -13.56
C VAL A 14 -13.32 1.97 -14.78
N PHE A 15 -13.47 1.41 -15.99
CA PHE A 15 -13.02 2.07 -17.22
C PHE A 15 -14.00 3.15 -17.70
N ALA A 16 -15.30 2.96 -17.47
CA ALA A 16 -16.28 4.03 -17.65
C ALA A 16 -15.97 5.23 -16.74
N TRP A 17 -15.56 5.00 -15.49
CA TRP A 17 -15.04 6.07 -14.64
C TRP A 17 -13.73 6.67 -15.19
N TRP A 18 -12.79 5.84 -15.65
CA TRP A 18 -11.51 6.32 -16.18
C TRP A 18 -11.69 7.23 -17.40
N ASP A 19 -12.63 6.91 -18.28
CA ASP A 19 -12.97 7.74 -19.44
C ASP A 19 -13.55 9.10 -19.00
N ASP A 20 -14.48 9.10 -18.04
CA ASP A 20 -15.01 10.34 -17.44
C ASP A 20 -13.92 11.15 -16.72
N PHE A 21 -13.04 10.51 -15.96
CA PHE A 21 -11.94 11.18 -15.25
C PHE A 21 -11.00 11.89 -16.22
N ARG A 22 -10.70 11.26 -17.36
CA ARG A 22 -9.84 11.84 -18.41
C ARG A 22 -10.50 12.92 -19.24
N SER A 23 -11.84 12.97 -19.30
CA SER A 23 -12.56 13.95 -20.12
C SER A 23 -12.77 15.31 -19.42
N ARG A 24 -12.40 15.42 -18.14
CA ARG A 24 -12.61 16.62 -17.32
C ARG A 24 -11.37 16.96 -16.51
N THR A 25 -11.36 18.12 -15.85
CA THR A 25 -10.32 18.46 -14.88
C THR A 25 -10.29 17.40 -13.76
N SER A 26 -9.11 16.81 -13.54
CA SER A 26 -8.91 15.76 -12.53
C SER A 26 -9.25 16.24 -11.11
N PHE A 27 -9.68 15.30 -10.26
CA PHE A 27 -9.99 15.52 -8.84
C PHE A 27 -11.13 16.50 -8.58
N THR A 28 -12.09 16.56 -9.50
CA THR A 28 -13.31 17.37 -9.37
C THR A 28 -14.50 16.59 -8.83
N LYS A 29 -14.45 15.26 -8.80
CA LYS A 29 -15.49 14.40 -8.21
C LYS A 29 -14.95 13.69 -6.97
N GLU A 30 -15.81 13.47 -5.98
CA GLU A 30 -15.47 12.76 -4.73
C GLU A 30 -14.85 11.37 -4.98
N ALA A 31 -15.30 10.68 -6.02
CA ALA A 31 -14.85 9.34 -6.38
C ALA A 31 -13.38 9.27 -6.84
N ASP A 32 -12.82 10.39 -7.32
CA ASP A 32 -11.61 10.40 -8.14
C ASP A 32 -10.40 9.81 -7.41
N SER A 33 -10.12 10.27 -6.21
CA SER A 33 -8.95 9.79 -5.44
C SER A 33 -9.06 8.30 -5.15
N VAL A 34 -10.24 7.83 -4.76
CA VAL A 34 -10.46 6.41 -4.40
C VAL A 34 -10.35 5.51 -5.62
N LEU A 35 -10.98 5.88 -6.74
CA LEU A 35 -10.99 5.05 -7.94
C LEU A 35 -9.65 5.10 -8.70
N LEU A 36 -8.92 6.21 -8.62
CA LEU A 36 -7.56 6.29 -9.16
C LEU A 36 -6.60 5.37 -8.41
N ILE A 37 -6.63 5.40 -7.07
CA ILE A 37 -5.83 4.48 -6.25
C ILE A 37 -6.22 3.04 -6.55
N LEU A 38 -7.52 2.73 -6.62
CA LEU A 38 -8.00 1.38 -6.95
C LEU A 38 -7.48 0.91 -8.30
N LEU A 39 -7.66 1.70 -9.36
CA LEU A 39 -7.24 1.33 -10.71
C LEU A 39 -5.72 1.16 -10.80
N GLY A 40 -4.97 2.08 -10.20
CA GLY A 40 -3.50 2.03 -10.14
C GLY A 40 -3.00 0.76 -9.46
N CYS A 41 -3.48 0.47 -8.24
CA CYS A 41 -3.10 -0.76 -7.53
C CYS A 41 -3.55 -2.03 -8.27
N THR A 42 -4.73 -1.99 -8.91
CA THR A 42 -5.24 -3.12 -9.71
C THR A 42 -4.36 -3.40 -10.92
N ALA A 43 -3.88 -2.36 -11.59
CA ALA A 43 -2.94 -2.48 -12.70
C ALA A 43 -1.58 -3.05 -12.25
N CYS A 44 -1.09 -2.66 -11.07
CA CYS A 44 0.20 -3.14 -10.55
C CYS A 44 0.15 -4.58 -10.03
N PHE A 45 -0.89 -4.96 -9.30
CA PHE A 45 -0.91 -6.22 -8.54
C PHE A 45 -1.71 -7.34 -9.20
N SER A 46 -2.61 -7.00 -10.12
CA SER A 46 -3.58 -7.96 -10.65
C SER A 46 -3.91 -7.75 -12.12
N ALA A 47 -3.04 -7.07 -12.87
CA ALA A 47 -3.14 -7.12 -14.34
C ALA A 47 -3.03 -8.57 -14.84
N ARG A 48 -3.71 -8.86 -15.94
CA ARG A 48 -3.52 -10.09 -16.71
C ARG A 48 -2.23 -10.01 -17.52
N ASP A 49 -1.85 -11.11 -18.16
CA ASP A 49 -0.65 -11.18 -19.01
C ASP A 49 -0.71 -10.18 -20.18
N ASP A 50 -1.90 -9.80 -20.63
CA ASP A 50 -2.13 -8.76 -21.65
C ASP A 50 -2.14 -7.33 -21.10
N GLY A 51 -1.88 -7.16 -19.81
CA GLY A 51 -1.87 -5.87 -19.11
C GLY A 51 -3.24 -5.41 -18.60
N THR A 52 -4.33 -6.14 -18.86
CA THR A 52 -5.68 -5.75 -18.43
C THR A 52 -5.82 -5.82 -16.91
N PRO A 53 -6.08 -4.71 -16.20
CA PRO A 53 -6.34 -4.69 -14.76
C PRO A 53 -7.55 -5.54 -14.37
N GLU A 54 -7.41 -6.42 -13.37
CA GLU A 54 -8.51 -7.23 -12.85
C GLU A 54 -8.81 -6.89 -11.39
N LEU A 55 -9.97 -6.28 -11.11
CA LEU A 55 -10.34 -5.87 -9.75
C LEU A 55 -10.35 -7.08 -8.79
N PRO A 56 -9.82 -6.94 -7.56
CA PRO A 56 -9.74 -8.04 -6.59
C PRO A 56 -11.08 -8.38 -5.92
N PHE A 57 -12.16 -7.74 -6.32
CA PHE A 57 -13.51 -7.94 -5.81
C PHE A 57 -14.54 -7.77 -6.92
N ASP A 58 -15.77 -8.20 -6.67
CA ASP A 58 -16.91 -7.89 -7.51
C ASP A 58 -17.30 -6.40 -7.37
N PRO A 59 -17.27 -5.60 -8.45
CA PRO A 59 -17.44 -4.15 -8.35
C PRO A 59 -18.84 -3.70 -7.95
N ARG A 60 -19.85 -4.59 -7.98
CA ARG A 60 -21.23 -4.30 -7.55
C ARG A 60 -21.45 -4.60 -6.07
N THR A 61 -20.86 -5.67 -5.56
CA THR A 61 -21.14 -6.21 -4.22
C THR A 61 -19.98 -6.04 -3.24
N GLY A 62 -18.75 -5.89 -3.74
CA GLY A 62 -17.53 -5.84 -2.94
C GLY A 62 -17.05 -7.19 -2.43
N VAL A 63 -17.71 -8.29 -2.82
CA VAL A 63 -17.25 -9.65 -2.46
C VAL A 63 -15.89 -9.90 -3.11
N LEU A 64 -14.90 -10.30 -2.31
CA LEU A 64 -13.56 -10.58 -2.80
C LEU A 64 -13.57 -11.71 -3.84
N ARG A 65 -12.71 -11.58 -4.86
CA ARG A 65 -12.39 -12.63 -5.82
C ARG A 65 -11.12 -13.33 -5.32
N PRO A 66 -11.21 -14.50 -4.64
CA PRO A 66 -10.09 -15.01 -3.84
C PRO A 66 -8.79 -15.18 -4.61
N ARG A 67 -8.86 -15.68 -5.85
CA ARG A 67 -7.67 -15.85 -6.71
C ARG A 67 -6.99 -14.54 -7.08
N VAL A 68 -7.77 -13.48 -7.30
CA VAL A 68 -7.25 -12.16 -7.66
C VAL A 68 -6.70 -11.46 -6.42
N TRP A 69 -7.44 -11.54 -5.32
CA TRP A 69 -7.02 -11.01 -4.03
C TRP A 69 -5.73 -11.67 -3.53
N GLN A 70 -5.53 -12.96 -3.76
CA GLN A 70 -4.28 -13.63 -3.42
C GLN A 70 -3.06 -12.96 -4.07
N ARG A 71 -3.16 -12.48 -5.32
CA ARG A 71 -2.06 -11.76 -5.99
C ARG A 71 -1.68 -10.47 -5.27
N TRP A 72 -2.64 -9.81 -4.61
CA TRP A 72 -2.37 -8.65 -3.77
C TRP A 72 -1.68 -9.07 -2.46
N LEU A 73 -2.16 -10.16 -1.84
CA LEU A 73 -1.56 -10.70 -0.61
C LEU A 73 -0.14 -11.25 -0.82
N ASP A 74 0.20 -11.67 -2.04
CA ASP A 74 1.56 -12.10 -2.39
C ASP A 74 2.56 -10.93 -2.34
N TRP A 75 2.07 -9.68 -2.39
CA TRP A 75 2.83 -8.43 -2.25
C TRP A 75 2.62 -7.74 -0.89
N ASP A 76 1.92 -8.39 0.06
CA ASP A 76 1.76 -7.87 1.42
C ASP A 76 3.10 -8.03 2.19
N PRO A 77 3.76 -6.94 2.59
CA PRO A 77 5.08 -7.01 3.22
C PRO A 77 5.06 -7.82 4.53
N VAL A 78 3.95 -7.81 5.27
CA VAL A 78 3.81 -8.61 6.50
C VAL A 78 3.90 -10.11 6.17
N ARG A 79 3.25 -10.54 5.08
CA ARG A 79 3.27 -11.95 4.63
C ARG A 79 4.56 -12.32 3.92
N MET A 80 5.19 -11.37 3.24
CA MET A 80 6.43 -11.58 2.51
C MET A 80 7.60 -11.92 3.43
N VAL A 81 7.64 -11.39 4.66
CA VAL A 81 8.78 -11.57 5.57
C VAL A 81 9.12 -13.05 5.81
N GLU A 82 8.13 -13.90 6.06
CA GLU A 82 8.37 -15.34 6.29
C GLU A 82 8.98 -16.02 5.05
N ARG A 83 8.46 -15.68 3.86
CA ARG A 83 8.92 -16.23 2.59
C ARG A 83 10.34 -15.79 2.24
N TYR A 84 10.72 -14.57 2.60
CA TYR A 84 12.01 -13.96 2.30
C TYR A 84 12.87 -13.75 3.56
N ALA A 85 12.78 -14.67 4.52
CA ALA A 85 13.39 -14.48 5.83
C ALA A 85 14.92 -14.33 5.76
N ASP A 86 15.59 -15.02 4.84
CA ASP A 86 17.04 -14.93 4.67
C ASP A 86 17.45 -13.58 4.07
N GLU A 87 16.72 -13.10 3.06
CA GLU A 87 16.92 -11.76 2.49
C GLU A 87 16.63 -10.68 3.54
N VAL A 88 15.56 -10.85 4.33
CA VAL A 88 15.23 -9.94 5.44
C VAL A 88 16.38 -9.87 6.44
N ARG A 89 16.96 -11.00 6.87
CA ARG A 89 18.13 -11.01 7.78
C ARG A 89 19.36 -10.35 7.17
N SER A 90 19.47 -10.35 5.84
CA SER A 90 20.56 -9.70 5.12
C SER A 90 20.43 -8.17 5.06
N LEU A 91 19.23 -7.62 5.35
CA LEU A 91 19.01 -6.18 5.36
C LEU A 91 19.93 -5.49 6.36
N ARG A 92 20.56 -4.41 5.91
CA ARG A 92 21.50 -3.62 6.70
C ARG A 92 20.81 -2.59 7.59
N ALA A 93 19.66 -2.10 7.14
CA ALA A 93 18.88 -1.07 7.78
C ALA A 93 17.45 -1.07 7.23
N VAL A 94 16.45 -0.92 8.11
CA VAL A 94 15.05 -0.74 7.74
C VAL A 94 14.49 0.42 8.56
N TRP A 95 13.88 1.40 7.89
CA TRP A 95 13.19 2.51 8.53
C TRP A 95 11.68 2.31 8.37
N ILE A 96 10.95 2.40 9.47
CA ILE A 96 9.50 2.24 9.51
C ILE A 96 8.95 3.36 10.40
N ASP A 97 8.11 4.23 9.85
CA ASP A 97 7.35 5.18 10.64
C ASP A 97 5.97 5.44 10.05
N ALA A 98 5.01 5.75 10.92
CA ALA A 98 3.63 6.01 10.55
C ALA A 98 2.94 6.95 11.54
N GLY A 99 1.98 7.72 11.05
CA GLY A 99 1.14 8.58 11.88
C GLY A 99 0.07 7.78 12.62
N THR A 100 -0.15 8.04 13.91
CA THR A 100 -1.19 7.37 14.74
C THR A 100 -2.63 7.71 14.35
N ARG A 101 -2.83 8.65 13.42
CA ARG A 101 -4.13 9.03 12.85
C ARG A 101 -4.18 8.80 11.34
N ASP A 102 -3.31 7.94 10.79
CA ASP A 102 -3.30 7.62 9.37
C ASP A 102 -4.67 7.12 8.90
N GLU A 103 -5.27 7.83 7.94
CA GLU A 103 -6.62 7.58 7.45
C GLU A 103 -6.77 6.27 6.66
N TRP A 104 -5.63 5.61 6.38
CA TRP A 104 -5.51 4.31 5.72
C TRP A 104 -5.05 3.20 6.67
N PHE A 105 -4.86 3.50 7.97
CA PHE A 105 -4.48 2.54 9.00
C PHE A 105 -3.12 1.86 8.75
N LEU A 106 -2.19 2.57 8.10
CA LEU A 106 -0.85 2.03 7.81
C LEU A 106 0.03 1.92 9.05
N ASP A 107 -0.30 2.61 10.13
CA ASP A 107 0.32 2.45 11.45
C ASP A 107 0.17 1.01 11.98
N LEU A 108 -1.03 0.44 11.86
CA LEU A 108 -1.29 -0.96 12.24
C LEU A 108 -0.47 -1.93 11.36
N GLY A 109 -0.38 -1.64 10.07
CA GLY A 109 0.45 -2.40 9.13
C GLY A 109 1.94 -2.29 9.46
N ALA A 110 2.41 -1.12 9.88
CA ALA A 110 3.78 -0.86 10.29
C ALA A 110 4.15 -1.63 11.55
N GLU A 111 3.27 -1.68 12.56
CA GLU A 111 3.44 -2.51 13.76
C GLU A 111 3.52 -4.01 13.42
N ALA A 112 2.60 -4.49 12.58
CA ALA A 112 2.59 -5.89 12.14
C ALA A 112 3.87 -6.24 11.38
N PHE A 113 4.31 -5.38 10.45
CA PHE A 113 5.55 -5.58 9.71
C PHE A 113 6.78 -5.57 10.63
N ARG A 114 6.84 -4.64 11.59
CA ARG A 114 7.91 -4.60 12.60
C ARG A 114 7.99 -5.90 13.41
N ALA A 115 6.85 -6.44 13.82
CA ALA A 115 6.79 -7.71 14.55
C ALA A 115 7.29 -8.89 13.70
N GLU A 116 6.93 -8.94 12.42
CA GLU A 116 7.40 -9.99 11.51
C GLU A 116 8.92 -9.90 11.26
N LEU A 117 9.49 -8.69 11.11
CA LEU A 117 10.95 -8.52 11.01
C LEU A 117 11.69 -9.07 12.23
N ALA A 118 11.16 -8.81 13.43
CA ALA A 118 11.72 -9.34 14.67
C ALA A 118 11.61 -10.87 14.72
N ARG A 119 10.46 -11.43 14.33
CA ARG A 119 10.25 -12.90 14.23
C ARG A 119 11.21 -13.55 13.23
N ALA A 120 11.49 -12.89 12.11
CA ALA A 120 12.47 -13.35 11.13
C ALA A 120 13.90 -13.28 11.66
N GLY A 121 14.17 -12.54 12.74
CA GLY A 121 15.50 -12.42 13.35
C GLY A 121 16.36 -11.32 12.74
N LEU A 122 15.75 -10.29 12.14
CA LEU A 122 16.46 -9.06 11.81
C LEU A 122 16.87 -8.36 13.11
N PRO A 123 18.16 -8.07 13.35
CA PRO A 123 18.60 -7.43 14.60
C PRO A 123 17.92 -6.09 14.83
N ASP A 124 17.47 -5.85 16.06
CA ASP A 124 16.74 -4.63 16.42
C ASP A 124 17.52 -3.35 16.16
N ASP A 125 18.85 -3.38 16.28
CA ASP A 125 19.68 -2.21 16.00
C ASP A 125 19.71 -1.83 14.51
N ARG A 126 19.23 -2.71 13.62
CA ARG A 126 19.06 -2.46 12.18
C ARG A 126 17.66 -2.01 11.81
N VAL A 127 16.76 -1.81 12.78
CA VAL A 127 15.41 -1.32 12.51
C VAL A 127 15.16 -0.06 13.31
N SER A 128 14.80 1.01 12.61
CA SER A 128 14.21 2.19 13.23
C SER A 128 12.70 2.10 13.09
N PHE A 129 12.00 2.20 14.22
CA PHE A 129 10.54 2.15 14.26
C PHE A 129 10.00 3.29 15.14
N GLU A 130 9.07 4.08 14.61
CA GLU A 130 8.40 5.15 15.35
C GLU A 130 6.94 5.34 14.88
N LEU A 131 6.00 5.36 15.82
CA LEU A 131 4.67 5.94 15.59
C LEU A 131 4.65 7.36 16.14
N PHE A 132 4.05 8.29 15.39
CA PHE A 132 4.08 9.72 15.74
C PHE A 132 2.72 10.41 15.49
N ASP A 133 2.54 11.59 16.08
CA ASP A 133 1.24 12.29 16.10
C ASP A 133 0.89 12.99 14.78
N ALA A 134 0.58 12.21 13.75
CA ALA A 134 0.25 12.71 12.41
C ALA A 134 -0.80 11.84 11.70
N GLY A 135 -1.30 12.33 10.55
CA GLY A 135 -2.06 11.53 9.58
C GLY A 135 -1.16 10.90 8.53
N HIS A 136 -1.74 10.44 7.42
CA HIS A 136 -0.98 9.81 6.33
C HIS A 136 -0.10 10.80 5.56
N GLY A 137 -0.62 11.99 5.28
CA GLY A 137 0.01 13.00 4.43
C GLY A 137 0.65 14.16 5.20
N GLY A 138 1.47 14.95 4.50
CA GLY A 138 2.10 16.15 5.07
C GLY A 138 3.24 15.86 6.05
N ILE A 139 3.87 14.69 5.92
CA ILE A 139 4.92 14.20 6.83
C ILE A 139 6.33 14.34 6.23
N ASP A 140 6.53 15.20 5.22
CA ASP A 140 7.81 15.36 4.51
C ASP A 140 8.99 15.70 5.45
N TYR A 141 8.71 16.31 6.61
CA TYR A 141 9.71 16.58 7.66
C TYR A 141 10.34 15.31 8.26
N ARG A 142 9.73 14.14 8.06
CA ARG A 142 10.26 12.83 8.46
C ARG A 142 11.32 12.31 7.48
N TYR A 143 11.24 12.68 6.20
CA TYR A 143 12.10 12.11 5.17
C TYR A 143 13.59 12.38 5.40
N PRO A 144 14.02 13.61 5.80
CA PRO A 144 15.42 13.85 6.16
C PRO A 144 15.91 12.99 7.32
N LEU A 145 15.05 12.64 8.28
CA LEU A 145 15.40 11.77 9.41
C LEU A 145 15.70 10.35 8.93
N ALA A 146 14.81 9.80 8.11
CA ALA A 146 14.98 8.49 7.50
C ALA A 146 16.25 8.44 6.64
N LEU A 147 16.47 9.44 5.78
CA LEU A 147 17.65 9.52 4.92
C LEU A 147 18.95 9.65 5.71
N ALA A 148 18.99 10.49 6.75
CA ALA A 148 20.17 10.63 7.62
C ALA A 148 20.49 9.32 8.34
N TRP A 149 19.48 8.65 8.88
CA TRP A 149 19.66 7.37 9.56
C TRP A 149 20.12 6.26 8.60
N LEU A 150 19.44 6.09 7.47
CA LEU A 150 19.77 5.08 6.45
C LEU A 150 21.17 5.30 5.86
N SER A 151 21.53 6.53 5.49
CA SER A 151 22.84 6.84 4.89
C SER A 151 23.99 6.47 5.83
N SER A 152 23.86 6.75 7.14
CA SER A 152 24.88 6.38 8.14
C SER A 152 25.11 4.87 8.26
N ARG A 153 24.08 4.07 7.98
CA ARG A 153 24.10 2.60 8.06
C ARG A 153 24.56 1.94 6.76
N LEU A 154 24.30 2.57 5.62
CA LEU A 154 24.63 2.06 4.28
C LEU A 154 26.05 2.44 3.82
N ALA A 155 26.65 3.51 4.35
CA ALA A 155 27.99 3.96 3.98
C ALA A 155 29.16 3.06 4.46
N ARG A 156 28.86 1.88 5.01
CA ARG A 156 29.86 0.95 5.60
C ARG A 156 30.12 -0.26 4.73
#